data_AF-A0A972P5C5-F1
#
_entry.id   AF-A0A972P5C5-F1
#
_cell.length_a   1.000
_cell.length_b   1.000
_cell.length_c   1.000
_cell.angle_alpha   90.00
_cell.angle_beta   90.00
_cell.angle_gamma   90.00
#
_symmetry.space_group_name_H-M   'P 1'
#
loop_
_entity.id
_entity.type
_entity.pdbx_description
1 polymer ?
#
loop_
_entity_poly.entity_id
_entity_poly.type
_entity_poly.pdbx_seq_one_letter_code
_entity_poly.pdbx_strand_id
1 'polypeptide(L)'
;MKVREDVQFSKDSSLLFGEIVSRSPITKPVFAIAYSMDDGRLSVGDYTVLSEPGPYELLVRQGRYRIFAFEDANGNYAYDPGEWAGHYGKGAPLSPQAGGVAWGLDFEISPDGAQHVPPFAGPLTLYSGGKRKHSTSAGALADLDDPSFSAEQGEKAFWEPLDSFQYTGCSIYFLEPYNPQKIPVLFVHGAAGSPQDWKYFLKALDRSRYQPWIFHYPSGARLETTSFFLRKKLYDLYGKYNFDQLFVVAHSMGGLVSRSALIEKDLHNRSVKLFLSISTPWNGEKRAKTGVENSPAVIPSWKDMEPNSDFIRHVFSRKIPDHIRYYLFFGHKGGGSLFRENNDNTVTLESMLDPRAQADALKVMGFNEDHISILSSPEVFQQYEAIAESTEANIKKNMTSSRGYVDVRHSFRPPDTTIPLQMSLVLVPAKGDAQETQFKLNPSTLRQETGAILPGDYEATLCALGFKSEPANLPVSINAGKITDVRYTLIPQGMVAGIITAAAGAADSYWGYFLELSGKHKVRSVTLEGMGIRRSLIPSDGMSEKEVLKTFLSSKDYLSRNGFVFFDLPAGDYTLAIHADGCELYTAKVSVKPGEFTPPPPFRLITK
;
A
#
# COMPACT_ATOMS: atom_id res chain seq x y z
N MET A 1 9.76 29.70 0.86
CA MET A 1 8.32 30.01 0.74
C MET A 1 7.56 28.75 0.38
N LYS A 2 7.86 28.11 -0.76
CA LYS A 2 7.26 26.86 -1.24
C LYS A 2 7.23 25.69 -0.23
N VAL A 3 8.36 25.34 0.41
CA VAL A 3 8.38 24.26 1.43
C VAL A 3 7.40 24.52 2.59
N ARG A 4 7.13 25.78 2.97
CA ARG A 4 6.12 26.09 4.01
C ARG A 4 4.70 25.87 3.50
N GLU A 5 4.44 26.21 2.24
CA GLU A 5 3.15 25.98 1.57
C GLU A 5 2.89 24.47 1.40
N ASP A 6 3.91 23.68 1.03
CA ASP A 6 3.81 22.23 0.91
C ASP A 6 3.57 21.54 2.26
N VAL A 7 4.23 22.02 3.32
CA VAL A 7 3.99 21.53 4.69
C VAL A 7 2.57 21.85 5.14
N GLN A 8 2.05 23.04 4.84
CA GLN A 8 0.68 23.40 5.17
C GLN A 8 -0.33 22.58 4.34
N PHE A 9 -0.12 22.47 3.02
CA PHE A 9 -0.90 21.61 2.14
C PHE A 9 -1.00 20.20 2.72
N SER A 10 0.14 19.63 3.11
CA SER A 10 0.22 18.24 3.54
C SER A 10 -0.52 17.96 4.85
N LYS A 11 -0.63 18.96 5.74
CA LYS A 11 -1.49 18.91 6.93
C LYS A 11 -2.97 18.97 6.59
N ASP A 12 -3.31 19.76 5.57
CA ASP A 12 -4.68 19.97 5.12
C ASP A 12 -5.13 18.91 4.09
N SER A 13 -4.26 17.93 3.79
CA SER A 13 -4.51 16.92 2.78
C SER A 13 -5.17 15.68 3.33
N SER A 14 -5.93 15.02 2.46
CA SER A 14 -6.48 13.71 2.67
C SER A 14 -6.14 12.81 1.49
N LEU A 15 -5.81 11.57 1.81
CA LEU A 15 -5.47 10.56 0.83
C LEU A 15 -6.70 9.68 0.58
N LEU A 16 -7.07 9.56 -0.69
CA LEU A 16 -8.22 8.83 -1.17
C LEU A 16 -7.73 7.55 -1.84
N PHE A 17 -8.29 6.40 -1.47
CA PHE A 17 -8.00 5.09 -2.04
C PHE A 17 -9.27 4.41 -2.52
N GLY A 18 -9.18 3.78 -3.68
CA GLY A 18 -10.21 2.87 -4.16
C GLY A 18 -9.64 1.95 -5.22
N GLU A 19 -10.53 1.20 -5.85
CA GLU A 19 -10.25 0.36 -7.00
C GLU A 19 -11.23 0.64 -8.12
N ILE A 20 -10.70 0.81 -9.34
CA ILE A 20 -11.51 0.85 -10.56
C ILE A 20 -11.65 -0.55 -11.10
N VAL A 21 -12.90 -1.01 -11.20
CA VAL A 21 -13.25 -2.26 -11.86
C VAL A 21 -13.73 -1.96 -13.27
N SER A 22 -13.29 -2.75 -14.25
CA SER A 22 -13.78 -2.66 -15.62
C SER A 22 -13.94 -4.06 -16.21
N ARG A 23 -14.98 -4.23 -17.03
CA ARG A 23 -15.20 -5.43 -17.86
C ARG A 23 -14.89 -5.16 -19.33
N SER A 24 -14.21 -4.04 -19.61
CA SER A 24 -13.81 -3.69 -20.95
C SER A 24 -12.98 -4.82 -21.56
N PRO A 25 -13.25 -5.22 -22.81
CA PRO A 25 -12.45 -6.24 -23.49
C PRO A 25 -11.07 -5.71 -23.93
N ILE A 26 -10.88 -4.39 -23.88
CA ILE A 26 -9.59 -3.75 -24.13
C ILE A 26 -8.90 -3.44 -22.80
N THR A 27 -7.57 -3.35 -22.83
CA THR A 27 -6.79 -2.90 -21.68
C THR A 27 -6.08 -1.63 -22.09
N LYS A 28 -6.68 -0.50 -21.73
CA LYS A 28 -6.14 0.84 -21.99
C LYS A 28 -5.95 1.61 -20.70
N PRO A 29 -5.17 2.70 -20.72
CA PRO A 29 -4.98 3.51 -19.53
C PRO A 29 -6.31 4.01 -18.97
N VAL A 30 -6.44 3.96 -17.65
CA VAL A 30 -7.63 4.46 -16.93
C VAL A 30 -7.23 5.70 -16.15
N PHE A 31 -7.98 6.78 -16.32
CA PHE A 31 -7.82 7.99 -15.54
C PHE A 31 -8.81 7.96 -14.39
N ALA A 32 -8.36 8.24 -13.16
CA ALA A 32 -9.24 8.53 -12.04
C ALA A 32 -8.98 9.94 -11.54
N ILE A 33 -10.04 10.73 -11.36
CA ILE A 33 -9.98 12.18 -11.16
C ILE A 33 -10.85 12.54 -9.96
N ALA A 34 -10.24 13.19 -8.96
CA ALA A 34 -10.97 13.86 -7.91
C ALA A 34 -11.20 15.33 -8.30
N TYR A 35 -12.45 15.79 -8.29
CA TYR A 35 -12.80 17.14 -8.71
C TYR A 35 -13.84 17.80 -7.81
N SER A 36 -13.76 19.13 -7.66
CA SER A 36 -14.79 19.95 -7.02
C SER A 36 -15.61 20.71 -8.07
N MET A 37 -16.82 21.11 -7.66
CA MET A 37 -17.72 21.97 -8.43
C MET A 37 -18.15 23.11 -7.51
N ASP A 38 -17.52 24.27 -7.67
CA ASP A 38 -17.76 25.46 -6.85
C ASP A 38 -18.36 26.56 -7.75
N ASP A 39 -19.59 27.01 -7.46
CA ASP A 39 -20.34 27.99 -8.27
C ASP A 39 -20.39 27.68 -9.78
N GLY A 40 -20.49 26.39 -10.12
CA GLY A 40 -20.52 25.93 -11.52
C GLY A 40 -19.14 25.80 -12.17
N ARG A 41 -18.05 26.16 -11.47
CA ARG A 41 -16.67 26.00 -11.95
C ARG A 41 -16.09 24.65 -11.53
N LEU A 42 -15.59 23.92 -12.52
CA LEU A 42 -14.86 22.66 -12.33
C LEU A 42 -13.41 22.92 -11.92
N SER A 43 -12.96 22.29 -10.84
CA SER A 43 -11.55 22.30 -10.41
C SER A 43 -11.07 20.88 -10.11
N VAL A 44 -9.90 20.51 -10.64
CA VAL A 44 -9.25 19.23 -10.34
C VAL A 44 -8.52 19.34 -9.01
N GLY A 45 -8.78 18.39 -8.11
CA GLY A 45 -8.06 18.26 -6.83
C GLY A 45 -6.79 17.42 -6.96
N ASP A 46 -6.91 16.29 -7.66
CA ASP A 46 -5.82 15.42 -8.09
C ASP A 46 -6.34 14.47 -9.18
N TYR A 47 -5.43 13.88 -9.94
CA TYR A 47 -5.73 12.79 -10.85
C TYR A 47 -4.61 11.76 -10.86
N THR A 48 -4.97 10.55 -11.26
CA THR A 48 -4.02 9.48 -11.45
C THR A 48 -4.30 8.75 -12.75
N VAL A 49 -3.25 8.16 -13.30
CA VAL A 49 -3.30 7.33 -14.50
C VAL A 49 -2.96 5.91 -14.06
N LEU A 50 -3.76 4.95 -14.48
CA LEU A 50 -3.54 3.54 -14.27
C LEU A 50 -3.24 2.89 -15.63
N SER A 51 -2.32 1.94 -15.68
CA SER A 51 -2.04 1.20 -16.94
C SER A 51 -3.14 0.21 -17.31
N GLU A 52 -3.98 -0.11 -16.35
CA GLU A 52 -5.11 -1.04 -16.41
C GLU A 52 -6.07 -0.72 -15.24
N PRO A 53 -7.33 -1.18 -15.30
CA PRO A 53 -8.24 -1.13 -14.15
C PRO A 53 -7.60 -1.76 -12.90
N GLY A 54 -7.71 -1.10 -11.76
CA GLY A 54 -7.12 -1.57 -10.52
C GLY A 54 -7.09 -0.51 -9.41
N PRO A 55 -6.28 -0.73 -8.36
CA PRO A 55 -6.15 0.20 -7.24
C PRO A 55 -5.65 1.58 -7.69
N TYR A 56 -6.21 2.62 -7.09
CA TYR A 56 -5.83 4.00 -7.33
C TYR A 56 -5.68 4.78 -6.01
N GLU A 57 -4.89 5.85 -6.09
CA GLU A 57 -4.72 6.80 -5.01
C GLU A 57 -4.78 8.24 -5.53
N LEU A 58 -5.38 9.13 -4.72
CA LEU A 58 -5.48 10.56 -5.01
C LEU A 58 -5.24 11.35 -3.72
N LEU A 59 -4.47 12.44 -3.80
CA LEU A 59 -4.17 13.30 -2.66
C LEU A 59 -4.83 14.67 -2.84
N VAL A 60 -5.91 14.91 -2.09
CA VAL A 60 -6.70 16.15 -2.19
C VAL A 60 -6.60 16.98 -0.92
N ARG A 61 -6.79 18.29 -1.02
CA ARG A 61 -6.95 19.14 0.18
C ARG A 61 -8.31 18.91 0.83
N GLN A 62 -8.54 19.51 1.99
CA GLN A 62 -9.88 19.64 2.55
C GLN A 62 -10.81 20.34 1.54
N GLY A 63 -11.97 19.73 1.28
CA GLY A 63 -12.92 20.24 0.30
C GLY A 63 -14.09 19.29 0.08
N ARG A 64 -14.88 19.54 -0.96
CA ARG A 64 -16.00 18.68 -1.37
C ARG A 64 -15.74 18.17 -2.79
N TYR A 65 -15.39 16.89 -2.89
CA TYR A 65 -14.94 16.26 -4.13
C TYR A 65 -15.92 15.22 -4.63
N ARG A 66 -15.89 14.95 -5.94
CA ARG A 66 -16.45 13.77 -6.58
C ARG A 66 -15.30 13.02 -7.26
N ILE A 67 -15.48 11.72 -7.48
CA ILE A 67 -14.50 10.90 -8.20
C ILE A 67 -15.14 10.39 -9.47
N PHE A 68 -14.48 10.64 -10.59
CA PHE A 68 -14.82 10.16 -11.91
C PHE A 68 -13.65 9.35 -12.46
N ALA A 69 -13.95 8.29 -13.20
CA ALA A 69 -12.93 7.57 -13.96
C ALA A 69 -13.40 7.25 -15.37
N PHE A 70 -12.44 7.17 -16.30
CA PHE A 70 -12.67 6.73 -17.67
C PHE A 70 -11.48 5.94 -18.22
N GLU A 71 -11.75 5.01 -19.13
CA GLU A 71 -10.75 4.29 -19.93
C GLU A 71 -10.48 5.07 -21.23
N ASP A 72 -9.25 5.58 -21.38
CA ASP A 72 -8.81 6.34 -22.55
C ASP A 72 -8.51 5.39 -23.71
N ALA A 73 -9.53 5.06 -24.48
CA ALA A 73 -9.50 4.03 -25.50
C ALA A 73 -8.61 4.44 -26.69
N ASN A 74 -8.58 5.73 -27.01
CA ASN A 74 -7.88 6.29 -28.17
C ASN A 74 -6.52 6.95 -27.83
N GLY A 75 -6.18 7.10 -26.55
CA GLY A 75 -4.90 7.63 -26.08
C GLY A 75 -4.79 9.15 -26.17
N ASN A 76 -5.91 9.88 -26.19
CA ASN A 76 -5.93 11.34 -26.33
C ASN A 76 -5.92 12.10 -24.98
N TYR A 77 -5.89 11.38 -23.86
CA TYR A 77 -5.85 11.94 -22.50
C TYR A 77 -7.10 12.75 -22.12
N ALA A 78 -8.22 12.49 -22.78
CA ALA A 78 -9.50 13.11 -22.52
C ALA A 78 -10.61 12.06 -22.57
N TYR A 79 -11.70 12.30 -21.85
CA TYR A 79 -12.88 11.46 -21.98
C TYR A 79 -13.61 11.78 -23.29
N ASP A 80 -13.87 10.76 -24.10
CA ASP A 80 -14.73 10.84 -25.28
C ASP A 80 -16.06 10.10 -25.07
N PRO A 81 -17.19 10.63 -25.60
CA PRO A 81 -18.46 9.92 -25.55
C PRO A 81 -18.38 8.50 -26.12
N GLY A 82 -18.78 7.51 -25.32
CA GLY A 82 -18.73 6.09 -25.66
C GLY A 82 -17.56 5.33 -25.04
N GLU A 83 -16.59 6.04 -24.43
CA GLU A 83 -15.59 5.42 -23.58
C GLU A 83 -16.20 4.88 -22.29
N TRP A 84 -15.58 3.83 -21.76
CA TRP A 84 -16.01 3.26 -20.49
C TRP A 84 -15.72 4.23 -19.37
N ALA A 85 -16.74 4.62 -18.62
CA ALA A 85 -16.61 5.63 -17.59
C ALA A 85 -17.57 5.40 -16.43
N GLY A 86 -17.34 6.09 -15.31
CA GLY A 86 -18.13 5.90 -14.10
C GLY A 86 -17.82 6.92 -13.02
N HIS A 87 -18.73 7.04 -12.05
CA HIS A 87 -18.54 7.86 -10.86
C HIS A 87 -18.59 7.01 -9.60
N TYR A 88 -17.68 7.27 -8.67
CA TYR A 88 -17.84 6.79 -7.31
C TYR A 88 -19.15 7.29 -6.71
N GLY A 89 -19.85 6.42 -5.97
CA GLY A 89 -21.08 6.77 -5.26
C GLY A 89 -22.17 7.38 -6.15
N LYS A 90 -22.22 7.03 -7.45
CA LYS A 90 -23.15 7.62 -8.43
C LYS A 90 -23.06 9.15 -8.50
N GLY A 91 -21.87 9.72 -8.31
CA GLY A 91 -21.62 11.15 -8.33
C GLY A 91 -21.92 11.87 -7.00
N ALA A 92 -22.14 11.11 -5.92
CA ALA A 92 -22.23 11.67 -4.58
C ALA A 92 -20.90 12.34 -4.18
N PRO A 93 -20.94 13.57 -3.65
CA PRO A 93 -19.71 14.21 -3.18
C PRO A 93 -19.23 13.60 -1.86
N LEU A 94 -17.91 13.44 -1.74
CA LEU A 94 -17.20 13.16 -0.50
C LEU A 94 -16.59 14.45 0.07
N SER A 95 -16.50 14.52 1.39
CA SER A 95 -15.82 15.61 2.11
C SER A 95 -14.65 15.04 2.93
N PRO A 96 -13.49 14.83 2.29
CA PRO A 96 -12.31 14.31 2.97
C PRO A 96 -11.87 15.25 4.09
N GLN A 97 -11.39 14.66 5.18
CA GLN A 97 -10.92 15.41 6.33
C GLN A 97 -9.42 15.68 6.22
N ALA A 98 -9.02 16.89 6.62
CA ALA A 98 -7.60 17.25 6.75
C ALA A 98 -6.84 16.22 7.60
N GLY A 99 -5.72 15.74 7.07
CA GLY A 99 -4.89 14.74 7.72
C GLY A 99 -5.48 13.34 7.78
N GLY A 100 -6.58 13.06 7.06
CA GLY A 100 -7.24 11.75 7.08
C GLY A 100 -7.00 10.92 5.82
N VAL A 101 -7.33 9.64 5.88
CA VAL A 101 -7.47 8.77 4.69
C VAL A 101 -8.92 8.37 4.52
N ALA A 102 -9.40 8.36 3.28
CA ALA A 102 -10.63 7.69 2.87
C ALA A 102 -10.27 6.52 1.95
N TRP A 103 -10.70 5.31 2.30
CA TRP A 103 -10.49 4.11 1.48
C TRP A 103 -11.82 3.51 1.06
N GLY A 104 -11.77 2.40 0.32
CA GLY A 104 -12.96 1.71 -0.14
C GLY A 104 -13.74 2.51 -1.18
N LEU A 105 -13.09 3.45 -1.86
CA LEU A 105 -13.73 4.29 -2.88
C LEU A 105 -13.87 3.52 -4.21
N ASP A 106 -14.24 2.25 -4.14
CA ASP A 106 -14.24 1.32 -5.26
C ASP A 106 -15.49 1.56 -6.12
N PHE A 107 -15.33 1.50 -7.45
CA PHE A 107 -16.46 1.57 -8.38
C PHE A 107 -16.13 0.97 -9.75
N GLU A 108 -17.19 0.62 -10.49
CA GLU A 108 -17.09 0.06 -11.83
C GLU A 108 -17.24 1.17 -12.89
N ILE A 109 -16.42 1.12 -13.94
CA ILE A 109 -16.63 1.88 -15.18
C ILE A 109 -17.36 1.02 -16.21
N SER A 110 -18.23 1.63 -17.01
CA SER A 110 -19.03 0.95 -18.03
C SER A 110 -19.39 1.91 -19.17
N PRO A 111 -19.84 1.43 -20.35
CA PRO A 111 -20.23 2.30 -21.46
C PRO A 111 -21.34 3.30 -21.09
N ASP A 112 -22.26 2.91 -20.21
CA ASP A 112 -23.40 3.73 -19.75
C ASP A 112 -23.17 4.36 -18.37
N GLY A 113 -21.99 4.20 -17.78
CA GLY A 113 -21.69 4.64 -16.41
C GLY A 113 -21.42 6.15 -16.28
N ALA A 114 -21.20 6.83 -17.40
CA ALA A 114 -21.03 8.28 -17.49
C ALA A 114 -22.37 9.01 -17.64
N GLN A 115 -22.99 9.38 -16.53
CA GLN A 115 -24.06 10.39 -16.54
C GLN A 115 -23.46 11.75 -16.18
N HIS A 116 -23.65 12.75 -17.05
CA HIS A 116 -23.19 14.14 -16.86
C HIS A 116 -21.68 14.29 -16.60
N VAL A 117 -20.85 14.04 -17.63
CA VAL A 117 -19.39 14.16 -17.52
C VAL A 117 -18.96 15.64 -17.66
N PRO A 118 -18.27 16.22 -16.66
CA PRO A 118 -17.69 17.56 -16.78
C PRO A 118 -16.57 17.63 -17.84
N PRO A 119 -16.34 18.79 -18.48
CA PRO A 119 -15.28 18.94 -19.48
C PRO A 119 -13.89 18.99 -18.83
N PHE A 120 -13.27 17.82 -18.60
CA PHE A 120 -12.01 17.70 -17.85
C PHE A 120 -10.75 18.13 -18.61
N ALA A 121 -10.73 18.11 -19.95
CA ALA A 121 -9.49 18.30 -20.73
C ALA A 121 -8.73 19.60 -20.37
N GLY A 122 -9.43 20.73 -20.31
CA GLY A 122 -8.84 22.02 -19.92
C GLY A 122 -8.34 22.04 -18.46
N PRO A 123 -9.21 21.73 -17.48
CA PRO A 123 -8.81 21.69 -16.07
C PRO A 123 -7.69 20.68 -15.74
N LEU A 124 -7.65 19.52 -16.39
CA LEU A 124 -6.55 18.56 -16.24
C LEU A 124 -5.24 19.13 -16.77
N THR A 125 -5.26 19.75 -17.96
CA THR A 125 -4.08 20.39 -18.55
C THR A 125 -3.56 21.51 -17.66
N LEU A 126 -4.47 22.32 -17.08
CA LEU A 126 -4.11 23.38 -16.14
C LEU A 126 -3.51 22.81 -14.86
N TYR A 127 -4.11 21.76 -14.31
CA TYR A 127 -3.64 21.10 -13.09
C TYR A 127 -2.26 20.47 -13.27
N SER A 128 -2.04 19.74 -14.36
CA SER A 128 -0.77 19.07 -14.64
C SER A 128 0.33 19.99 -15.18
N GLY A 129 0.00 21.27 -15.45
CA GLY A 129 0.89 22.19 -16.16
C GLY A 129 1.25 21.71 -17.56
N GLY A 130 0.34 20.97 -18.21
CA GLY A 130 0.54 20.35 -19.52
C GLY A 130 1.44 19.11 -19.52
N LYS A 131 1.89 18.65 -18.36
CA LYS A 131 2.73 17.45 -18.27
C LYS A 131 1.88 16.19 -18.22
N ARG A 132 2.46 15.08 -18.69
CA ARG A 132 1.87 13.74 -18.61
C ARG A 132 2.38 13.06 -17.35
N LYS A 133 1.46 12.49 -16.59
CA LYS A 133 1.74 11.71 -15.38
C LYS A 133 1.99 10.27 -15.79
N HIS A 134 3.07 9.67 -15.27
CA HIS A 134 3.31 8.25 -15.45
C HIS A 134 2.19 7.45 -14.75
N SER A 135 1.85 6.28 -15.28
CA SER A 135 0.95 5.34 -14.59
C SER A 135 1.42 5.10 -13.15
N THR A 136 0.52 5.22 -12.18
CA THR A 136 0.79 4.93 -10.77
C THR A 136 0.40 3.49 -10.38
N SER A 137 -0.07 2.68 -11.33
CA SER A 137 -0.33 1.26 -11.09
C SER A 137 0.92 0.59 -10.54
N ALA A 138 0.74 -0.30 -9.57
CA ALA A 138 1.83 -1.13 -9.08
C ALA A 138 2.29 -2.08 -10.20
N GLY A 139 3.58 -2.04 -10.54
CA GLY A 139 4.15 -2.83 -11.62
C GLY A 139 3.93 -2.25 -13.02
N ALA A 140 3.53 -0.98 -13.13
CA ALA A 140 3.52 -0.29 -14.41
C ALA A 140 4.91 -0.37 -15.06
N LEU A 141 4.93 -0.60 -16.38
CA LEU A 141 6.18 -0.59 -17.15
C LEU A 141 6.73 0.83 -17.20
N ALA A 142 8.02 0.97 -16.89
CA ALA A 142 8.73 2.23 -16.92
C ALA A 142 9.99 2.10 -17.79
N ASP A 143 10.29 3.15 -18.55
CA ASP A 143 11.60 3.35 -19.15
C ASP A 143 12.48 4.07 -18.12
N LEU A 144 13.63 3.48 -17.78
CA LEU A 144 14.56 4.06 -16.81
C LEU A 144 15.12 5.41 -17.27
N ASP A 145 15.20 5.63 -18.58
CA ASP A 145 15.69 6.89 -19.16
C ASP A 145 14.59 7.96 -19.28
N ASP A 146 13.35 7.66 -18.86
CA ASP A 146 12.30 8.68 -18.77
C ASP A 146 12.73 9.82 -17.83
N PRO A 147 12.55 11.10 -18.23
CA PRO A 147 12.94 12.25 -17.42
C PRO A 147 12.36 12.26 -16.01
N SER A 148 11.20 11.62 -15.78
CA SER A 148 10.57 11.47 -14.46
C SER A 148 11.44 10.71 -13.45
N PHE A 149 12.39 9.88 -13.91
CA PHE A 149 13.31 9.11 -13.06
C PHE A 149 14.72 9.70 -13.00
N SER A 150 14.96 10.86 -13.58
CA SER A 150 16.27 11.51 -13.57
C SER A 150 16.72 11.95 -12.17
N ALA A 151 18.03 12.18 -12.01
CA ALA A 151 18.59 12.72 -10.77
C ALA A 151 17.99 14.09 -10.40
N GLU A 152 17.71 14.94 -11.39
CA GLU A 152 17.04 16.24 -11.17
C GLU A 152 15.65 16.05 -10.55
N GLN A 153 14.88 15.05 -11.01
CA GLN A 153 13.61 14.73 -10.37
C GLN A 153 13.78 14.14 -8.98
N GLY A 154 14.85 13.36 -8.72
CA GLY A 154 15.21 12.90 -7.38
C GLY A 154 15.44 14.05 -6.39
N GLU A 155 16.21 15.06 -6.79
CA GLU A 155 16.41 16.28 -5.99
C GLU A 155 15.10 17.03 -5.78
N LYS A 156 14.30 17.22 -6.85
CA LYS A 156 13.00 17.88 -6.74
C LYS A 156 12.06 17.12 -5.80
N ALA A 157 12.04 15.80 -5.85
CA ALA A 157 11.24 14.93 -5.00
C ALA A 157 11.62 15.02 -3.51
N PHE A 158 12.83 15.47 -3.22
CA PHE A 158 13.30 15.75 -1.86
C PHE A 158 12.89 17.14 -1.36
N TRP A 159 13.04 18.17 -2.20
CA TRP A 159 12.77 19.56 -1.82
C TRP A 159 11.32 19.99 -1.99
N GLU A 160 10.59 19.37 -2.91
CA GLU A 160 9.19 19.65 -3.29
C GLU A 160 8.38 18.33 -3.34
N PRO A 161 8.28 17.59 -2.21
CA PRO A 161 7.73 16.24 -2.20
C PRO A 161 6.26 16.17 -2.65
N LEU A 162 5.49 17.23 -2.41
CA LEU A 162 4.10 17.30 -2.82
C LEU A 162 3.95 17.41 -4.34
N ASP A 163 4.63 18.39 -4.95
CA ASP A 163 4.63 18.56 -6.40
C ASP A 163 5.12 17.28 -7.10
N SER A 164 6.12 16.63 -6.52
CA SER A 164 6.61 15.35 -7.01
C SER A 164 5.56 14.25 -6.92
N PHE A 165 4.85 14.12 -5.78
CA PHE A 165 3.78 13.13 -5.66
C PHE A 165 2.66 13.38 -6.67
N GLN A 166 2.27 14.64 -6.87
CA GLN A 166 1.27 15.00 -7.88
C GLN A 166 1.74 14.70 -9.30
N TYR A 167 3.05 14.84 -9.58
CA TYR A 167 3.63 14.64 -10.90
C TYR A 167 3.96 13.18 -11.25
N THR A 168 4.64 12.44 -10.36
CA THR A 168 5.13 11.07 -10.61
C THR A 168 4.50 10.00 -9.71
N GLY A 169 3.73 10.40 -8.69
CA GLY A 169 3.14 9.48 -7.73
C GLY A 169 4.15 8.83 -6.80
N CYS A 170 3.78 7.67 -6.26
CA CYS A 170 4.65 6.82 -5.46
C CYS A 170 4.31 5.36 -5.79
N SER A 171 5.17 4.69 -6.57
CA SER A 171 4.87 3.34 -7.07
C SER A 171 6.10 2.47 -7.26
N ILE A 172 5.86 1.18 -7.37
CA ILE A 172 6.82 0.19 -7.85
C ILE A 172 6.63 0.07 -9.35
N TYR A 173 7.71 0.21 -10.11
CA TYR A 173 7.72 0.08 -11.56
C TYR A 173 8.54 -1.12 -11.99
N PHE A 174 8.14 -1.71 -13.11
CA PHE A 174 8.89 -2.80 -13.74
C PHE A 174 9.66 -2.26 -14.95
N LEU A 175 10.91 -2.69 -15.10
CA LEU A 175 11.72 -2.34 -16.28
C LEU A 175 11.53 -3.32 -17.44
N GLU A 176 10.76 -4.39 -17.22
CA GLU A 176 10.36 -5.39 -18.21
C GLU A 176 9.05 -6.06 -17.75
N PRO A 177 8.24 -6.65 -18.66
CA PRO A 177 7.04 -7.37 -18.28
C PRO A 177 7.32 -8.44 -17.22
N TYR A 178 6.39 -8.60 -16.27
CA TYR A 178 6.52 -9.60 -15.21
C TYR A 178 6.71 -11.01 -15.76
N ASN A 179 7.76 -11.68 -15.29
CA ASN A 179 8.09 -13.05 -15.62
C ASN A 179 8.11 -13.91 -14.33
N PRO A 180 7.17 -14.86 -14.17
CA PRO A 180 7.09 -15.70 -12.96
C PRO A 180 8.27 -16.68 -12.79
N GLN A 181 9.14 -16.84 -13.79
CA GLN A 181 10.33 -17.68 -13.72
C GLN A 181 11.57 -16.95 -13.19
N LYS A 182 11.51 -15.61 -13.07
CA LYS A 182 12.61 -14.79 -12.55
C LYS A 182 12.30 -14.36 -11.12
N ILE A 183 13.35 -14.12 -10.33
CA ILE A 183 13.23 -13.53 -8.99
C ILE A 183 13.18 -12.00 -9.12
N PRO A 184 12.09 -11.35 -8.69
CA PRO A 184 12.05 -9.90 -8.53
C PRO A 184 13.16 -9.36 -7.62
N VAL A 185 13.83 -8.30 -8.05
CA VAL A 185 14.78 -7.52 -7.25
C VAL A 185 14.29 -6.08 -7.19
N LEU A 186 13.75 -5.67 -6.05
CA LEU A 186 13.29 -4.31 -5.81
C LEU A 186 14.42 -3.42 -5.33
N PHE A 187 14.73 -2.40 -6.13
CA PHE A 187 15.69 -1.35 -5.82
C PHE A 187 15.00 -0.12 -5.22
N VAL A 188 15.47 0.31 -4.05
CA VAL A 188 14.90 1.42 -3.28
C VAL A 188 15.95 2.51 -3.06
N HIS A 189 15.77 3.67 -3.72
CA HIS A 189 16.73 4.78 -3.67
C HIS A 189 16.68 5.56 -2.34
N GLY A 190 17.70 6.39 -2.11
CA GLY A 190 17.87 7.22 -0.91
C GLY A 190 17.23 8.62 -1.00
N ALA A 191 17.58 9.47 -0.02
CA ALA A 191 17.20 10.88 0.02
C ALA A 191 17.82 11.63 -1.16
N ALA A 192 17.00 12.44 -1.86
CA ALA A 192 17.37 13.12 -3.11
C ALA A 192 17.86 12.19 -4.24
N GLY A 193 17.81 10.88 -4.06
CA GLY A 193 18.16 9.89 -5.07
C GLY A 193 17.02 9.65 -6.05
N SER A 194 17.32 8.88 -7.09
CA SER A 194 16.35 8.48 -8.11
C SER A 194 16.57 7.02 -8.56
N PRO A 195 15.61 6.41 -9.29
CA PRO A 195 15.82 5.07 -9.83
C PRO A 195 17.07 4.94 -10.73
N GLN A 196 17.54 6.03 -11.34
CA GLN A 196 18.74 6.02 -12.18
C GLN A 196 20.04 5.85 -11.39
N ASP A 197 20.05 6.04 -10.07
CA ASP A 197 21.20 5.75 -9.21
C ASP A 197 21.61 4.27 -9.29
N TRP A 198 20.67 3.40 -9.63
CA TRP A 198 20.89 1.96 -9.77
C TRP A 198 21.41 1.54 -11.15
N LYS A 199 21.70 2.47 -12.07
CA LYS A 199 22.13 2.17 -13.46
C LYS A 199 23.24 1.12 -13.53
N TYR A 200 24.22 1.17 -12.63
CA TYR A 200 25.29 0.18 -12.58
C TYR A 200 24.78 -1.22 -12.20
N PHE A 201 24.07 -1.35 -11.08
CA PHE A 201 23.46 -2.61 -10.64
C PHE A 201 22.52 -3.18 -11.69
N LEU A 202 21.65 -2.36 -12.28
CA LEU A 202 20.67 -2.78 -13.28
C LEU A 202 21.31 -3.30 -14.56
N LYS A 203 22.47 -2.74 -14.94
CA LYS A 203 23.26 -3.19 -16.10
C LYS A 203 24.03 -4.49 -15.81
N ALA A 204 24.54 -4.64 -14.59
CA ALA A 204 25.35 -5.79 -14.20
C ALA A 204 24.50 -7.01 -13.75
N LEU A 205 23.24 -6.80 -13.37
CA LEU A 205 22.33 -7.85 -12.91
C LEU A 205 22.11 -8.93 -13.98
N ASP A 206 22.24 -10.21 -13.60
CA ASP A 206 21.89 -11.33 -14.47
C ASP A 206 20.38 -11.37 -14.74
N ARG A 207 19.99 -10.79 -15.88
CA ARG A 207 18.59 -10.70 -16.34
C ARG A 207 17.99 -12.04 -16.74
N SER A 208 18.76 -13.12 -16.82
CA SER A 208 18.21 -14.46 -17.05
C SER A 208 17.55 -15.03 -15.80
N ARG A 209 17.99 -14.61 -14.60
CA ARG A 209 17.52 -15.09 -13.30
C ARG A 209 16.74 -14.05 -12.51
N TYR A 210 17.11 -12.78 -12.64
CA TYR A 210 16.56 -11.69 -11.84
C TYR A 210 15.78 -10.70 -12.70
N GLN A 211 14.66 -10.23 -12.17
CA GLN A 211 13.86 -9.17 -12.79
C GLN A 211 13.95 -7.91 -11.94
N PRO A 212 14.53 -6.80 -12.43
CA PRO A 212 14.64 -5.58 -11.65
C PRO A 212 13.32 -4.81 -11.61
N TRP A 213 12.96 -4.41 -10.39
CA TRP A 213 11.89 -3.49 -10.08
C TRP A 213 12.49 -2.25 -9.41
N ILE A 214 11.87 -1.09 -9.58
CA ILE A 214 12.30 0.16 -8.94
C ILE A 214 11.15 0.71 -8.09
N PHE A 215 11.44 1.16 -6.88
CA PHE A 215 10.50 1.97 -6.11
C PHE A 215 10.87 3.44 -6.25
N HIS A 216 9.98 4.23 -6.87
CA HIS A 216 10.14 5.67 -6.99
C HIS A 216 9.17 6.36 -6.03
N TYR A 217 9.72 7.21 -5.16
CA TYR A 217 8.94 7.88 -4.12
C TYR A 217 9.48 9.28 -3.82
N PRO A 218 8.61 10.20 -3.35
CA PRO A 218 9.01 11.54 -2.93
C PRO A 218 9.80 11.48 -1.62
N SER A 219 11.13 11.41 -1.73
CA SER A 219 12.03 11.19 -0.59
C SER A 219 12.02 12.32 0.45
N GLY A 220 11.43 13.48 0.14
CA GLY A 220 11.19 14.56 1.10
C GLY A 220 9.97 14.37 2.00
N ALA A 221 9.07 13.45 1.64
CA ALA A 221 7.85 13.16 2.40
C ALA A 221 8.14 12.40 3.70
N ARG A 222 7.16 12.32 4.61
CA ARG A 222 7.30 11.51 5.83
C ARG A 222 7.56 10.04 5.46
N LEU A 223 8.57 9.45 6.10
CA LEU A 223 9.05 8.10 5.81
C LEU A 223 8.04 7.03 6.18
N GLU A 224 7.21 7.29 7.19
CA GLU A 224 6.09 6.42 7.54
C GLU A 224 5.07 6.33 6.40
N THR A 225 4.71 7.47 5.80
CA THR A 225 3.82 7.54 4.64
C THR A 225 4.41 6.81 3.43
N THR A 226 5.70 7.02 3.12
CA THR A 226 6.35 6.35 1.97
C THR A 226 6.48 4.84 2.21
N SER A 227 6.72 4.40 3.44
CA SER A 227 6.75 2.99 3.83
C SER A 227 5.37 2.35 3.67
N PHE A 228 4.30 3.08 4.01
CA PHE A 228 2.93 2.65 3.77
C PHE A 228 2.62 2.48 2.27
N PHE A 229 3.03 3.42 1.42
CA PHE A 229 2.86 3.27 -0.02
C PHE A 229 3.64 2.07 -0.57
N LEU A 230 4.90 1.89 -0.15
CA LEU A 230 5.70 0.72 -0.52
C LEU A 230 4.96 -0.57 -0.17
N ARG A 231 4.49 -0.68 1.08
CA ARG A 231 3.72 -1.81 1.60
C ARG A 231 2.44 -2.06 0.81
N LYS A 232 1.70 -1.00 0.47
CA LYS A 232 0.48 -1.09 -0.34
C LYS A 232 0.77 -1.57 -1.76
N LYS A 233 1.81 -1.05 -2.41
CA LYS A 233 2.19 -1.46 -3.77
C LYS A 233 2.70 -2.91 -3.80
N LEU A 234 3.46 -3.34 -2.78
CA LEU A 234 3.83 -4.75 -2.63
C LEU A 234 2.62 -5.66 -2.41
N TYR A 235 1.65 -5.22 -1.61
CA TYR A 235 0.39 -5.95 -1.43
C TYR A 235 -0.37 -6.09 -2.75
N ASP A 236 -0.48 -5.02 -3.54
CA ASP A 236 -1.17 -5.04 -4.84
C ASP A 236 -0.47 -5.97 -5.84
N LEU A 237 0.86 -5.90 -5.92
CA LEU A 237 1.66 -6.80 -6.75
C LEU A 237 1.54 -8.26 -6.30
N TYR A 238 1.55 -8.51 -4.99
CA TYR A 238 1.42 -9.85 -4.44
C TYR A 238 0.03 -10.43 -4.74
N GLY A 239 -1.03 -9.63 -4.57
CA GLY A 239 -2.39 -10.03 -4.91
C GLY A 239 -2.58 -10.34 -6.40
N LYS A 240 -1.85 -9.64 -7.28
CA LYS A 240 -1.90 -9.84 -8.74
C LYS A 240 -1.05 -11.02 -9.23
N TYR A 241 0.19 -11.12 -8.76
CA TYR A 241 1.19 -12.05 -9.31
C TYR A 241 1.52 -13.23 -8.41
N ASN A 242 1.17 -13.17 -7.11
CA ASN A 242 1.46 -14.19 -6.10
C ASN A 242 2.91 -14.71 -6.16
N PHE A 243 3.86 -13.79 -6.37
CA PHE A 243 5.28 -14.13 -6.34
C PHE A 243 5.66 -14.62 -4.93
N ASP A 244 6.49 -15.66 -4.85
CA ASP A 244 6.92 -16.27 -3.59
C ASP A 244 8.36 -15.91 -3.20
N GLN A 245 9.03 -15.15 -4.05
CA GLN A 245 10.40 -14.69 -3.90
C GLN A 245 10.49 -13.22 -4.30
N LEU A 246 11.17 -12.43 -3.48
CA LEU A 246 11.48 -11.02 -3.70
C LEU A 246 12.77 -10.71 -2.96
N PHE A 247 13.72 -10.09 -3.65
CA PHE A 247 14.91 -9.51 -3.05
C PHE A 247 14.73 -7.99 -2.98
N VAL A 248 15.08 -7.38 -1.84
CA VAL A 248 15.02 -5.94 -1.64
C VAL A 248 16.43 -5.42 -1.45
N VAL A 249 16.84 -4.48 -2.30
CA VAL A 249 18.14 -3.80 -2.22
C VAL A 249 17.86 -2.31 -2.03
N ALA A 250 18.31 -1.76 -0.91
CA ALA A 250 17.95 -0.41 -0.51
C ALA A 250 19.20 0.41 -0.17
N HIS A 251 19.22 1.65 -0.63
CA HIS A 251 20.33 2.57 -0.38
C HIS A 251 19.91 3.70 0.56
N SER A 252 20.80 4.05 1.48
CA SER A 252 20.66 5.22 2.36
C SER A 252 19.30 5.19 3.07
N MET A 253 18.56 6.31 3.05
CA MET A 253 17.21 6.45 3.61
C MET A 253 16.20 5.41 3.07
N GLY A 254 16.41 4.88 1.86
CA GLY A 254 15.60 3.80 1.31
C GLY A 254 15.63 2.52 2.16
N GLY A 255 16.72 2.29 2.90
CA GLY A 255 16.81 1.17 3.85
C GLY A 255 15.92 1.34 5.07
N LEU A 256 15.72 2.57 5.55
CA LEU A 256 14.75 2.86 6.62
C LEU A 256 13.31 2.63 6.15
N VAL A 257 12.98 3.14 4.95
CA VAL A 257 11.66 2.96 4.32
C VAL A 257 11.37 1.47 4.09
N SER A 258 12.35 0.75 3.53
CA SER A 258 12.24 -0.69 3.31
C SER A 258 12.05 -1.45 4.62
N ARG A 259 12.89 -1.20 5.63
CA ARG A 259 12.78 -1.90 6.91
C ARG A 259 11.43 -1.63 7.58
N SER A 260 10.93 -0.40 7.59
CA SER A 260 9.60 -0.07 8.14
C SER A 260 8.49 -0.86 7.45
N ALA A 261 8.55 -1.06 6.13
CA ALA A 261 7.57 -1.90 5.43
C ALA A 261 7.75 -3.40 5.74
N LEU A 262 8.99 -3.88 5.86
CA LEU A 262 9.31 -5.31 6.01
C LEU A 262 9.09 -5.88 7.43
N ILE A 263 9.11 -5.04 8.47
CA ILE A 263 8.84 -5.47 9.85
C ILE A 263 7.35 -5.64 10.15
N GLU A 264 6.48 -5.22 9.23
CA GLU A 264 5.05 -5.41 9.37
C GLU A 264 4.62 -6.84 9.05
N LYS A 265 3.52 -7.28 9.68
CA LYS A 265 3.01 -8.65 9.58
C LYS A 265 2.15 -8.88 8.34
N ASP A 266 2.56 -8.32 7.21
CA ASP A 266 1.80 -8.45 5.97
C ASP A 266 2.12 -9.76 5.24
N LEU A 267 1.11 -10.32 4.58
CA LEU A 267 1.23 -11.59 3.85
C LEU A 267 2.35 -11.57 2.80
N HIS A 268 2.52 -10.45 2.08
CA HIS A 268 3.52 -10.31 1.03
C HIS A 268 4.97 -10.31 1.56
N ASN A 269 5.19 -9.97 2.83
CA ASN A 269 6.53 -9.98 3.44
C ASN A 269 7.11 -11.40 3.55
N ARG A 270 6.28 -12.44 3.42
CA ARG A 270 6.73 -13.84 3.30
C ARG A 270 7.52 -14.11 2.04
N SER A 271 7.20 -13.38 0.96
CA SER A 271 7.88 -13.52 -0.32
C SER A 271 9.25 -12.87 -0.30
N VAL A 272 9.51 -11.95 0.63
CA VAL A 272 10.82 -11.33 0.79
C VAL A 272 11.79 -12.35 1.37
N LYS A 273 12.88 -12.65 0.65
CA LYS A 273 13.89 -13.64 1.06
C LYS A 273 15.25 -13.04 1.35
N LEU A 274 15.52 -11.87 0.77
CA LEU A 274 16.76 -11.13 0.93
C LEU A 274 16.42 -9.66 1.15
N PHE A 275 17.03 -9.06 2.17
CA PHE A 275 17.10 -7.63 2.35
C PHE A 275 18.58 -7.22 2.43
N LEU A 276 19.02 -6.35 1.52
CA LEU A 276 20.35 -5.76 1.53
C LEU A 276 20.22 -4.25 1.71
N SER A 277 20.76 -3.73 2.81
CA SER A 277 20.86 -2.28 3.03
C SER A 277 22.27 -1.79 2.71
N ILE A 278 22.39 -0.67 2.00
CA ILE A 278 23.66 -0.05 1.60
C ILE A 278 23.73 1.36 2.16
N SER A 279 24.68 1.65 3.05
CA SER A 279 24.90 2.96 3.68
C SER A 279 23.65 3.58 4.36
N THR A 280 22.80 2.74 4.96
CA THR A 280 21.55 3.21 5.60
C THR A 280 21.83 3.91 6.93
N PRO A 281 21.30 5.12 7.17
CA PRO A 281 21.44 5.84 8.44
C PRO A 281 20.50 5.25 9.51
N TRP A 282 20.84 4.11 10.11
CA TRP A 282 19.96 3.39 11.03
C TRP A 282 19.57 4.17 12.27
N ASN A 283 20.46 5.02 12.80
CA ASN A 283 20.14 5.89 13.93
C ASN A 283 19.66 7.29 13.49
N GLY A 284 19.25 7.45 12.23
CA GLY A 284 18.98 8.77 11.65
C GLY A 284 20.26 9.55 11.37
N GLU A 285 20.16 10.86 11.14
CA GLU A 285 21.32 11.70 10.84
C GLU A 285 21.29 13.00 11.63
N LYS A 286 22.38 13.30 12.34
CA LYS A 286 22.47 14.49 13.24
C LYS A 286 22.21 15.80 12.47
N ARG A 287 22.58 15.88 11.19
CA ARG A 287 22.28 17.05 10.34
C ARG A 287 20.78 17.27 10.12
N ALA A 288 19.97 16.21 10.09
CA ALA A 288 18.51 16.33 10.01
C ALA A 288 17.96 17.04 11.26
N LYS A 289 18.47 16.70 12.44
CA LYS A 289 18.16 17.40 13.70
C LYS A 289 18.49 18.89 13.63
N THR A 290 19.71 19.23 13.21
CA THR A 290 20.10 20.65 13.04
C THR A 290 19.22 21.36 12.02
N GLY A 291 18.82 20.69 10.93
CA GLY A 291 17.89 21.21 9.93
C GLY A 291 16.49 21.45 10.51
N VAL A 292 15.98 20.57 11.36
CA VAL A 292 14.70 20.73 12.07
C VAL A 292 14.76 21.93 13.04
N GLU A 293 15.85 22.06 13.80
CA GLU A 293 16.00 23.09 14.84
C GLU A 293 16.23 24.50 14.26
N ASN A 294 16.96 24.62 13.15
CA ASN A 294 17.48 25.92 12.68
C ASN A 294 16.93 26.38 11.33
N SER A 295 16.20 25.53 10.58
CA SER A 295 15.71 25.90 9.25
C SER A 295 14.40 26.70 9.34
N PRO A 296 14.25 27.80 8.57
CA PRO A 296 12.97 28.49 8.45
C PRO A 296 11.87 27.65 7.80
N ALA A 297 12.21 26.55 7.12
CA ALA A 297 11.27 25.57 6.58
C ALA A 297 11.86 24.15 6.68
N VAL A 298 11.14 23.24 7.34
CA VAL A 298 11.62 21.88 7.65
C VAL A 298 11.12 20.90 6.60
N ILE A 299 12.03 20.16 5.96
CA ILE A 299 11.66 19.03 5.08
C ILE A 299 11.00 17.94 5.95
N PRO A 300 9.83 17.41 5.57
CA PRO A 300 9.10 16.45 6.38
C PRO A 300 9.94 15.23 6.80
N SER A 301 10.69 14.62 5.88
CA SER A 301 11.53 13.45 6.16
C SER A 301 12.62 13.71 7.20
N TRP A 302 13.09 14.96 7.39
CA TRP A 302 14.07 15.26 8.44
C TRP A 302 13.56 15.01 9.85
N LYS A 303 12.25 15.14 10.09
CA LYS A 303 11.63 14.80 11.38
C LYS A 303 11.75 13.30 11.68
N ASP A 304 11.57 12.48 10.65
CA ASP A 304 11.70 11.02 10.77
C ASP A 304 13.17 10.59 10.87
N MET A 305 14.09 11.33 10.23
CA MET A 305 15.52 11.07 10.28
C MET A 305 16.22 11.65 11.52
N GLU A 306 15.52 12.35 12.40
CA GLU A 306 16.12 12.76 13.68
C GLU A 306 16.48 11.52 14.51
N PRO A 307 17.68 11.45 15.10
CA PRO A 307 18.02 10.36 16.00
C PRO A 307 17.02 10.23 17.15
N ASN A 308 16.52 9.00 17.36
CA ASN A 308 15.45 8.69 18.31
C ASN A 308 14.09 9.34 17.99
N SER A 309 13.82 9.73 16.75
CA SER A 309 12.44 10.04 16.32
C SER A 309 11.51 8.85 16.55
N ASP A 310 10.20 9.10 16.58
CA ASP A 310 9.21 8.01 16.70
C ASP A 310 9.31 7.02 15.54
N PHE A 311 9.65 7.50 14.34
CA PHE A 311 9.90 6.64 13.19
C PHE A 311 11.13 5.74 13.38
N ILE A 312 12.28 6.27 13.83
CA ILE A 312 13.48 5.45 14.12
C ILE A 312 13.18 4.42 15.21
N ARG A 313 12.41 4.78 16.25
CA ARG A 313 11.97 3.83 17.27
C ARG A 313 11.08 2.74 16.66
N HIS A 314 10.16 3.11 15.79
CA HIS A 314 9.26 2.17 15.12
C HIS A 314 10.02 1.17 14.23
N VAL A 315 11.01 1.63 13.45
CA VAL A 315 11.87 0.78 12.59
C VAL A 315 12.58 -0.34 13.39
N PHE A 316 12.80 -0.15 14.69
CA PHE A 316 13.37 -1.16 15.60
C PHE A 316 12.38 -1.71 16.63
N SER A 317 11.09 -1.42 16.50
CA SER A 317 10.04 -1.96 17.38
C SER A 317 9.87 -3.48 17.24
N ARG A 318 10.35 -4.03 16.11
CA ARG A 318 10.36 -5.45 15.78
C ARG A 318 11.67 -5.83 15.10
N LYS A 319 12.05 -7.10 15.26
CA LYS A 319 13.13 -7.71 14.49
C LYS A 319 12.71 -7.92 13.04
N ILE A 320 13.67 -7.91 12.14
CA ILE A 320 13.46 -8.46 10.80
C ILE A 320 13.05 -9.94 10.96
N PRO A 321 11.98 -10.40 10.29
CA PRO A 321 11.56 -11.80 10.32
C PRO A 321 12.70 -12.76 9.94
N ASP A 322 12.85 -13.87 10.67
CA ASP A 322 13.96 -14.83 10.50
C ASP A 322 14.03 -15.47 9.10
N HIS A 323 12.92 -15.46 8.34
CA HIS A 323 12.90 -15.94 6.96
C HIS A 323 13.51 -14.96 5.95
N ILE A 324 13.77 -13.70 6.36
CA ILE A 324 14.42 -12.68 5.56
C ILE A 324 15.90 -12.67 5.90
N ARG A 325 16.75 -13.00 4.93
CA ARG A 325 18.21 -12.91 5.10
C ARG A 325 18.62 -11.45 5.00
N TYR A 326 19.03 -10.84 6.11
CA TYR A 326 19.43 -9.44 6.15
C TYR A 326 20.96 -9.27 6.07
N TYR A 327 21.42 -8.39 5.17
CA TYR A 327 22.82 -8.02 5.01
C TYR A 327 22.98 -6.49 5.07
N LEU A 328 24.04 -6.02 5.75
CA LEU A 328 24.31 -4.60 5.94
C LEU A 328 25.65 -4.24 5.30
N PHE A 329 25.60 -3.43 4.24
CA PHE A 329 26.77 -2.84 3.58
C PHE A 329 26.92 -1.37 3.99
N PHE A 330 28.15 -0.91 4.16
CA PHE A 330 28.43 0.50 4.46
C PHE A 330 29.72 0.99 3.77
N GLY A 331 29.71 2.25 3.33
CA GLY A 331 30.90 2.94 2.84
C GLY A 331 31.69 3.58 3.99
N HIS A 332 33.00 3.75 3.81
CA HIS A 332 33.86 4.42 4.78
C HIS A 332 34.98 5.27 4.14
N LYS A 333 34.85 5.64 2.86
CA LYS A 333 35.81 6.51 2.14
C LYS A 333 35.65 8.00 2.46
N GLY A 334 34.74 8.36 3.37
CA GLY A 334 34.68 9.72 3.88
C GLY A 334 35.83 10.04 4.82
N GLY A 335 35.84 11.26 5.33
CA GLY A 335 36.85 11.73 6.28
C GLY A 335 36.28 12.03 7.65
N GLY A 336 37.02 11.68 8.71
CA GLY A 336 36.84 12.26 10.03
C GLY A 336 37.64 13.56 10.18
N SER A 337 37.16 14.49 11.01
CA SER A 337 37.92 15.66 11.46
C SER A 337 37.73 15.86 12.96
N LEU A 338 38.47 16.77 13.58
CA LEU A 338 38.29 17.14 15.00
C LEU A 338 36.83 17.52 15.34
N PHE A 339 36.03 17.92 14.35
CA PHE A 339 34.65 18.36 14.50
C PHE A 339 33.64 17.49 13.72
N ARG A 340 34.06 16.39 13.09
CA ARG A 340 33.20 15.50 12.33
C ARG A 340 33.61 14.04 12.50
N GLU A 341 32.70 13.21 12.98
CA GLU A 341 32.89 11.76 13.12
C GLU A 341 33.18 11.08 11.77
N ASN A 342 33.80 9.90 11.80
CA ASN A 342 34.03 9.09 10.60
C ASN A 342 32.71 8.83 9.86
N ASN A 343 32.75 8.92 8.53
CA ASN A 343 31.56 8.91 7.68
C ASN A 343 31.90 8.41 6.27
N ASP A 344 30.89 8.33 5.41
CA ASP A 344 31.01 8.04 3.98
C ASP A 344 30.86 9.28 3.08
N ASN A 345 31.24 10.46 3.59
CA ASN A 345 30.94 11.82 3.09
C ASN A 345 29.53 12.35 3.37
N THR A 346 28.56 11.47 3.66
CA THR A 346 27.18 11.88 3.93
C THR A 346 26.75 11.47 5.34
N VAL A 347 26.77 10.17 5.63
CA VAL A 347 26.25 9.56 6.86
C VAL A 347 27.40 9.12 7.74
N THR A 348 27.25 9.29 9.06
CA THR A 348 28.24 8.82 10.04
C THR A 348 28.30 7.29 10.13
N LEU A 349 29.49 6.75 10.39
CA LEU A 349 29.65 5.32 10.69
C LEU A 349 28.84 4.91 11.93
N GLU A 350 28.72 5.79 12.93
CA GLU A 350 27.89 5.55 14.13
C GLU A 350 26.44 5.25 13.74
N SER A 351 25.86 6.03 12.82
CA SER A 351 24.49 5.80 12.35
C SER A 351 24.39 4.56 11.47
N MET A 352 25.31 4.35 10.53
CA MET A 352 25.29 3.16 9.65
C MET A 352 25.53 1.85 10.39
N LEU A 353 26.22 1.90 11.53
CA LEU A 353 26.55 0.74 12.37
C LEU A 353 25.77 0.76 13.68
N ASP A 354 24.53 1.24 13.68
CA ASP A 354 23.67 1.15 14.87
C ASP A 354 23.60 -0.31 15.36
N PRO A 355 23.87 -0.59 16.65
CA PRO A 355 23.90 -1.96 17.17
C PRO A 355 22.60 -2.74 16.95
N ARG A 356 21.45 -2.06 16.91
CA ARG A 356 20.14 -2.71 16.67
C ARG A 356 20.03 -3.26 15.26
N ALA A 357 20.58 -2.55 14.26
CA ALA A 357 20.62 -3.03 12.89
C ALA A 357 21.65 -4.15 12.73
N GLN A 358 22.84 -4.01 13.34
CA GLN A 358 23.86 -5.05 13.30
C GLN A 358 23.37 -6.36 13.93
N ALA A 359 22.57 -6.30 15.00
CA ALA A 359 22.02 -7.47 15.68
C ALA A 359 21.07 -8.32 14.81
N ASP A 360 20.40 -7.70 13.83
CA ASP A 360 19.53 -8.41 12.88
C ASP A 360 20.28 -8.87 11.62
N ALA A 361 21.46 -8.30 11.34
CA ALA A 361 22.21 -8.60 10.13
C ALA A 361 22.95 -9.94 10.24
N LEU A 362 22.80 -10.79 9.21
CA LEU A 362 23.60 -12.01 9.08
C LEU A 362 25.09 -11.70 8.86
N LYS A 363 25.37 -10.58 8.19
CA LYS A 363 26.72 -10.09 7.96
C LYS A 363 26.72 -8.58 7.76
N VAL A 364 27.72 -7.94 8.35
CA VAL A 364 28.05 -6.52 8.18
C VAL A 364 29.33 -6.43 7.34
N MET A 365 29.32 -5.61 6.29
CA MET A 365 30.44 -5.50 5.34
C MET A 365 30.75 -4.04 5.04
N GLY A 366 32.02 -3.65 5.21
CA GLY A 366 32.52 -2.32 4.92
C GLY A 366 33.26 -2.27 3.59
N PHE A 367 33.11 -1.15 2.87
CA PHE A 367 33.75 -0.91 1.58
C PHE A 367 34.46 0.44 1.57
N ASN A 368 35.60 0.52 0.89
CA ASN A 368 36.34 1.76 0.69
C ASN A 368 35.68 2.63 -0.41
N GLU A 369 34.40 2.90 -0.22
CA GLU A 369 33.53 3.70 -1.07
C GLU A 369 32.89 4.83 -0.26
N ASP A 370 32.52 5.92 -0.93
CA ASP A 370 31.69 6.96 -0.33
C ASP A 370 30.20 6.65 -0.52
N HIS A 371 29.34 7.51 0.00
CA HIS A 371 27.90 7.32 0.02
C HIS A 371 27.29 7.06 -1.37
N ILE A 372 27.89 7.61 -2.42
CA ILE A 372 27.39 7.53 -3.79
C ILE A 372 28.19 6.51 -4.61
N SER A 373 29.52 6.53 -4.50
CA SER A 373 30.39 5.64 -5.29
C SER A 373 30.11 4.15 -5.01
N ILE A 374 29.63 3.82 -3.81
CA ILE A 374 29.24 2.47 -3.40
C ILE A 374 28.19 1.82 -4.34
N LEU A 375 27.33 2.61 -4.98
CA LEU A 375 26.31 2.12 -5.92
C LEU A 375 26.85 1.77 -7.31
N SER A 376 28.09 2.15 -7.61
CA SER A 376 28.76 1.88 -8.88
C SER A 376 30.03 1.03 -8.73
N SER A 377 30.27 0.53 -7.52
CA SER A 377 31.46 -0.24 -7.18
C SER A 377 31.35 -1.69 -7.66
N PRO A 378 32.29 -2.17 -8.50
CA PRO A 378 32.32 -3.58 -8.92
C PRO A 378 32.47 -4.55 -7.74
N GLU A 379 33.23 -4.18 -6.71
CA GLU A 379 33.44 -5.01 -5.52
C GLU A 379 32.13 -5.18 -4.74
N VAL A 380 31.39 -4.08 -4.55
CA VAL A 380 30.09 -4.11 -3.85
C VAL A 380 29.09 -4.97 -4.61
N PHE A 381 29.01 -4.79 -5.94
CA PHE A 381 28.10 -5.58 -6.77
C PHE A 381 28.45 -7.08 -6.74
N GLN A 382 29.74 -7.43 -6.81
CA GLN A 382 30.18 -8.82 -6.71
C GLN A 382 29.74 -9.48 -5.39
N GLN A 383 29.81 -8.73 -4.28
CA GLN A 383 29.34 -9.24 -2.99
C GLN A 383 27.81 -9.39 -2.94
N TYR A 384 27.06 -8.43 -3.51
CA TYR A 384 25.62 -8.55 -3.68
C TYR A 384 25.25 -9.81 -4.50
N GLU A 385 25.90 -10.01 -5.63
CA GLU A 385 25.65 -11.16 -6.51
C GLU A 385 25.88 -12.47 -5.77
N ALA A 386 27.03 -12.64 -5.11
CA ALA A 386 27.32 -13.84 -4.32
C ALA A 386 26.27 -14.12 -3.22
N ILE A 387 25.76 -13.07 -2.57
CA ILE A 387 24.69 -13.18 -1.57
C ILE A 387 23.36 -13.57 -2.22
N ALA A 388 23.01 -12.97 -3.36
CA ALA A 388 21.80 -13.28 -4.11
C ALA A 388 21.80 -14.75 -4.56
N GLU A 389 22.91 -15.22 -5.13
CA GLU A 389 23.07 -16.62 -5.57
C GLU A 389 23.00 -17.61 -4.41
N SER A 390 23.67 -17.31 -3.30
CA SER A 390 23.63 -18.13 -2.09
C SER A 390 22.21 -18.21 -1.50
N THR A 391 21.49 -17.08 -1.54
CA THR A 391 20.10 -17.01 -1.08
C THR A 391 19.17 -17.82 -2.00
N GLU A 392 19.30 -17.68 -3.32
CA GLU A 392 18.56 -18.49 -4.29
C GLU A 392 18.84 -19.99 -4.10
N ALA A 393 20.10 -20.38 -3.94
CA ALA A 393 20.48 -21.77 -3.69
C ALA A 393 19.87 -22.30 -2.38
N ASN A 394 19.80 -21.47 -1.33
CA ASN A 394 19.13 -21.83 -0.08
C ASN A 394 17.63 -22.03 -0.26
N ILE A 395 16.97 -21.13 -1.01
CA ILE A 395 15.54 -21.24 -1.34
C ILE A 395 15.29 -22.55 -2.11
N LYS A 396 16.08 -22.85 -3.14
CA LYS A 396 15.95 -24.08 -3.95
C LYS A 396 16.12 -25.36 -3.12
N LYS A 397 17.01 -25.36 -2.12
CA LYS A 397 17.19 -26.50 -1.20
C LYS A 397 15.98 -26.74 -0.29
N ASN A 398 15.29 -25.65 0.08
CA ASN A 398 14.21 -25.68 1.06
C ASN A 398 12.81 -25.67 0.42
N MET A 399 12.71 -25.48 -0.90
CA MET A 399 11.45 -25.55 -1.64
C MET A 399 11.00 -26.99 -1.83
N THR A 400 9.82 -27.32 -1.30
CA THR A 400 9.04 -28.45 -1.80
C THR A 400 8.68 -28.17 -3.27
N SER A 401 9.26 -28.94 -4.18
CA SER A 401 9.20 -28.73 -5.64
C SER A 401 7.82 -28.92 -6.27
N SER A 402 6.81 -29.33 -5.49
CA SER A 402 5.47 -29.61 -5.98
C SER A 402 4.44 -28.77 -5.23
N ARG A 403 3.76 -27.89 -5.98
CA ARG A 403 2.68 -27.03 -5.51
C ARG A 403 1.33 -27.63 -5.90
N GLY A 404 0.28 -27.31 -5.15
CA GLY A 404 -1.10 -27.61 -5.57
C GLY A 404 -1.80 -26.37 -6.08
N TYR A 405 -2.99 -26.56 -6.64
CA TYR A 405 -3.83 -25.52 -7.21
C TYR A 405 -5.28 -25.72 -6.76
N VAL A 406 -6.08 -24.68 -6.85
CA VAL A 406 -7.51 -24.74 -6.54
C VAL A 406 -8.31 -24.24 -7.74
N ASP A 407 -9.26 -25.03 -8.22
CA ASP A 407 -10.27 -24.61 -9.21
C ASP A 407 -11.50 -24.12 -8.44
N VAL A 408 -11.71 -22.81 -8.41
CA VAL A 408 -12.80 -22.16 -7.69
C VAL A 408 -13.99 -22.02 -8.61
N ARG A 409 -15.14 -22.54 -8.20
CA ARG A 409 -16.43 -22.29 -8.86
C ARG A 409 -17.37 -21.58 -7.90
N HIS A 410 -18.06 -20.55 -8.40
CA HIS A 410 -19.07 -19.86 -7.60
C HIS A 410 -20.37 -19.61 -8.36
N SER A 411 -21.40 -19.32 -7.59
CA SER A 411 -22.75 -18.98 -8.03
C SER A 411 -23.32 -17.95 -7.07
N PHE A 412 -24.38 -17.25 -7.48
CA PHE A 412 -25.11 -16.32 -6.63
C PHE A 412 -26.52 -16.84 -6.34
N ARG A 413 -27.02 -16.56 -5.14
CA ARG A 413 -28.40 -16.84 -4.76
C ARG A 413 -29.02 -15.61 -4.08
N PRO A 414 -30.08 -15.02 -4.65
CA PRO A 414 -30.77 -15.44 -5.88
C PRO A 414 -29.91 -15.22 -7.16
N PRO A 415 -30.21 -15.87 -8.30
CA PRO A 415 -29.36 -15.81 -9.51
C PRO A 415 -29.20 -14.41 -10.13
N ASP A 416 -30.13 -13.50 -9.88
CA ASP A 416 -30.17 -12.12 -10.36
C ASP A 416 -29.46 -11.12 -9.41
N THR A 417 -28.74 -11.65 -8.42
CA THR A 417 -27.94 -10.87 -7.48
C THR A 417 -26.91 -10.00 -8.20
N THR A 418 -26.80 -8.73 -7.77
CA THR A 418 -25.74 -7.83 -8.23
C THR A 418 -24.38 -8.41 -7.89
N ILE A 419 -23.51 -8.52 -8.89
CA ILE A 419 -22.16 -9.07 -8.73
C ILE A 419 -21.32 -8.11 -7.86
N PRO A 420 -20.61 -8.59 -6.82
CA PRO A 420 -19.73 -7.75 -6.01
C PRO A 420 -18.57 -7.19 -6.85
N LEU A 421 -18.03 -6.04 -6.43
CA LEU A 421 -16.87 -5.44 -7.09
C LEU A 421 -15.58 -6.23 -6.86
N GLN A 422 -15.45 -6.87 -5.70
CA GLN A 422 -14.26 -7.61 -5.29
C GLN A 422 -14.64 -8.96 -4.68
N MET A 423 -13.78 -9.95 -4.90
CA MET A 423 -13.91 -11.29 -4.33
C MET A 423 -12.53 -11.91 -4.17
N SER A 424 -12.32 -12.63 -3.07
CA SER A 424 -11.06 -13.32 -2.79
C SER A 424 -11.31 -14.71 -2.23
N LEU A 425 -10.52 -15.70 -2.67
CA LEU A 425 -10.40 -16.97 -1.97
C LEU A 425 -9.41 -16.79 -0.82
N VAL A 426 -9.84 -17.07 0.40
CA VAL A 426 -8.99 -17.04 1.59
C VAL A 426 -8.76 -18.46 2.08
N LEU A 427 -7.48 -18.83 2.25
CA LEU A 427 -7.03 -20.13 2.72
C LEU A 427 -6.35 -19.97 4.08
N VAL A 428 -7.00 -20.42 5.15
CA VAL A 428 -6.45 -20.38 6.50
C VAL A 428 -5.84 -21.75 6.84
N PRO A 429 -4.55 -21.86 7.16
CA PRO A 429 -3.94 -23.15 7.54
C PRO A 429 -4.67 -23.80 8.73
N ALA A 430 -5.04 -25.07 8.56
CA ALA A 430 -5.80 -25.84 9.57
C ALA A 430 -4.99 -26.09 10.84
N LYS A 431 -3.65 -26.17 10.73
CA LYS A 431 -2.72 -26.34 11.85
C LYS A 431 -1.62 -25.27 11.83
N GLY A 432 -1.11 -24.96 13.01
CA GLY A 432 -0.02 -24.02 13.22
C GLY A 432 -0.41 -22.54 13.12
N ASP A 433 0.57 -21.68 13.32
CA ASP A 433 0.41 -20.21 13.38
C ASP A 433 0.73 -19.53 12.05
N ALA A 434 0.79 -20.29 10.96
CA ALA A 434 0.89 -19.72 9.64
C ALA A 434 -0.36 -18.86 9.36
N GLN A 435 -0.14 -17.58 9.06
CA GLN A 435 -1.13 -16.68 8.45
C GLN A 435 -1.68 -17.25 7.14
N GLU A 436 -2.85 -16.75 6.76
CA GLU A 436 -3.63 -17.12 5.60
C GLU A 436 -2.91 -16.88 4.26
N THR A 437 -3.50 -17.39 3.18
CA THR A 437 -3.16 -17.04 1.80
C THR A 437 -4.41 -16.52 1.13
N GLN A 438 -4.31 -15.42 0.38
CA GLN A 438 -5.44 -14.78 -0.27
C GLN A 438 -5.20 -14.70 -1.78
N PHE A 439 -6.19 -15.12 -2.57
CA PHE A 439 -6.17 -15.01 -4.02
C PHE A 439 -7.31 -14.11 -4.45
N LYS A 440 -6.99 -12.98 -5.08
CA LYS A 440 -7.98 -12.11 -5.67
C LYS A 440 -8.59 -12.79 -6.89
N LEU A 441 -9.91 -12.84 -6.95
CA LEU A 441 -10.69 -13.51 -7.99
C LEU A 441 -11.54 -12.49 -8.76
N ASN A 442 -11.88 -12.78 -10.02
CA ASN A 442 -12.81 -11.97 -10.79
C ASN A 442 -14.24 -12.42 -10.46
N PRO A 443 -15.08 -11.58 -9.83
CA PRO A 443 -16.45 -11.95 -9.47
C PRO A 443 -17.34 -12.35 -10.66
N SER A 444 -17.02 -11.88 -11.86
CA SER A 444 -17.76 -12.19 -13.09
C SER A 444 -17.35 -13.51 -13.74
N THR A 445 -16.21 -14.10 -13.33
CA THR A 445 -15.70 -15.35 -13.89
C THR A 445 -16.09 -16.53 -13.00
N LEU A 446 -17.21 -17.19 -13.30
CA LEU A 446 -17.82 -18.23 -12.46
C LEU A 446 -16.95 -19.47 -12.18
N ARG A 447 -15.88 -19.67 -12.94
CA ARG A 447 -14.90 -20.74 -12.76
C ARG A 447 -13.51 -20.23 -13.06
N GLN A 448 -12.60 -20.35 -12.10
CA GLN A 448 -11.24 -19.87 -12.24
C GLN A 448 -10.26 -20.64 -11.35
N GLU A 449 -9.06 -20.88 -11.87
CA GLU A 449 -7.97 -21.51 -11.14
C GLU A 449 -7.15 -20.46 -10.37
N THR A 450 -6.65 -20.82 -9.19
CA THR A 450 -5.73 -19.99 -8.41
C THR A 450 -4.29 -20.09 -8.92
N GLY A 451 -3.42 -19.20 -8.43
CA GLY A 451 -1.98 -19.44 -8.48
C GLY A 451 -1.54 -20.66 -7.66
N ALA A 452 -0.24 -20.93 -7.67
CA ALA A 452 0.37 -22.05 -6.94
C ALA A 452 0.23 -21.89 -5.41
N ILE A 453 -0.16 -22.98 -4.74
CA ILE A 453 -0.39 -23.04 -3.29
C ILE A 453 0.53 -24.10 -2.66
N LEU A 454 1.02 -23.83 -1.45
CA LEU A 454 1.77 -24.84 -0.68
C LEU A 454 0.85 -26.04 -0.39
N PRO A 455 1.34 -27.29 -0.56
CA PRO A 455 0.56 -28.45 -0.13
C PRO A 455 0.29 -28.41 1.38
N GLY A 456 -0.90 -28.81 1.79
CA GLY A 456 -1.33 -28.78 3.19
C GLY A 456 -2.84 -28.79 3.35
N ASP A 457 -3.28 -28.80 4.61
CA ASP A 457 -4.69 -28.72 4.98
C ASP A 457 -5.07 -27.28 5.34
N TYR A 458 -6.18 -26.82 4.77
CA TYR A 458 -6.68 -25.45 4.90
C TYR A 458 -8.17 -25.44 5.22
N GLU A 459 -8.62 -24.38 5.86
CA GLU A 459 -10.01 -23.93 5.81
C GLU A 459 -10.11 -22.86 4.72
N ALA A 460 -10.88 -23.16 3.68
CA ALA A 460 -11.10 -22.28 2.54
C ALA A 460 -12.43 -21.55 2.64
N THR A 461 -12.43 -20.25 2.36
CA THR A 461 -13.63 -19.42 2.31
C THR A 461 -13.57 -18.50 1.11
N LEU A 462 -14.66 -18.43 0.34
CA LEU A 462 -14.82 -17.41 -0.69
C LEU A 462 -15.40 -16.14 -0.04
N CYS A 463 -14.63 -15.06 -0.02
CA CYS A 463 -14.97 -13.81 0.65
C CYS A 463 -15.33 -12.73 -0.39
N ALA A 464 -16.51 -12.14 -0.25
CA ALA A 464 -16.93 -10.92 -0.94
C ALA A 464 -17.72 -10.04 0.05
N LEU A 465 -17.38 -8.75 0.14
CA LEU A 465 -18.00 -7.87 1.13
C LEU A 465 -19.49 -7.66 0.83
N GLY A 466 -20.33 -7.73 1.85
CA GLY A 466 -21.80 -7.73 1.68
C GLY A 466 -22.37 -9.09 1.27
N PHE A 467 -21.56 -10.16 1.25
CA PHE A 467 -22.00 -11.51 0.92
C PHE A 467 -21.59 -12.51 2.00
N LYS A 468 -22.47 -13.47 2.24
CA LYS A 468 -22.19 -14.69 2.97
C LYS A 468 -21.84 -15.80 2.01
N SER A 469 -20.84 -16.60 2.37
CA SER A 469 -20.40 -17.75 1.59
C SER A 469 -21.02 -19.04 2.10
N GLU A 470 -21.53 -19.87 1.19
CA GLU A 470 -21.96 -21.23 1.48
C GLU A 470 -21.16 -22.24 0.62
N PRO A 471 -20.33 -23.11 1.23
CA PRO A 471 -20.03 -23.20 2.67
C PRO A 471 -19.17 -22.03 3.19
N ALA A 472 -19.33 -21.68 4.46
CA ALA A 472 -18.58 -20.57 5.08
C ALA A 472 -17.12 -20.91 5.42
N ASN A 473 -16.84 -22.17 5.75
CA ASN A 473 -15.49 -22.68 6.02
C ASN A 473 -15.39 -24.10 5.45
N LEU A 474 -14.76 -24.27 4.29
CA LEU A 474 -14.60 -25.56 3.62
C LEU A 474 -13.23 -26.15 3.96
N PRO A 475 -13.15 -27.25 4.73
CA PRO A 475 -11.90 -27.98 4.89
C PRO A 475 -11.43 -28.51 3.53
N VAL A 476 -10.19 -28.23 3.16
CA VAL A 476 -9.60 -28.63 1.88
C VAL A 476 -8.15 -29.08 2.07
N SER A 477 -7.80 -30.20 1.43
CA SER A 477 -6.42 -30.72 1.41
C SER A 477 -5.81 -30.47 0.03
N ILE A 478 -4.88 -29.53 -0.04
CA ILE A 478 -4.18 -29.17 -1.27
C ILE A 478 -2.96 -30.07 -1.40
N ASN A 479 -2.89 -30.79 -2.52
CA ASN A 479 -1.84 -31.76 -2.77
C ASN A 479 -0.90 -31.27 -3.88
N ALA A 480 0.37 -31.60 -3.70
CA ALA A 480 1.42 -31.40 -4.68
C ALA A 480 1.04 -31.97 -6.07
N GLY A 481 1.16 -31.14 -7.11
CA GLY A 481 0.87 -31.48 -8.50
C GLY A 481 -0.60 -31.70 -8.84
N LYS A 482 -1.53 -31.37 -7.94
CA LYS A 482 -2.97 -31.57 -8.13
C LYS A 482 -3.74 -30.25 -8.13
N ILE A 483 -4.82 -30.23 -8.90
CA ILE A 483 -5.85 -29.18 -8.85
C ILE A 483 -6.99 -29.70 -7.98
N THR A 484 -7.41 -28.90 -7.01
CA THR A 484 -8.48 -29.22 -6.06
C THR A 484 -9.72 -28.39 -6.37
N ASP A 485 -10.84 -29.02 -6.70
CA ASP A 485 -12.08 -28.30 -6.96
C ASP A 485 -12.75 -27.81 -5.65
N VAL A 486 -13.15 -26.55 -5.61
CA VAL A 486 -13.99 -25.98 -4.55
C VAL A 486 -15.20 -25.27 -5.15
N ARG A 487 -16.34 -25.31 -4.44
CA ARG A 487 -17.60 -24.73 -4.91
C ARG A 487 -18.26 -23.90 -3.83
N TYR A 488 -18.72 -22.72 -4.20
CA TYR A 488 -19.40 -21.80 -3.30
C TYR A 488 -20.68 -21.22 -3.91
N THR A 489 -21.60 -20.84 -3.04
CA THR A 489 -22.72 -19.95 -3.37
C THR A 489 -22.62 -18.71 -2.50
N LEU A 490 -22.60 -17.53 -3.13
CA LEU A 490 -22.61 -16.24 -2.46
C LEU A 490 -24.06 -15.77 -2.29
N ILE A 491 -24.42 -15.39 -1.07
CA ILE A 491 -25.76 -14.90 -0.70
C ILE A 491 -25.62 -13.47 -0.18
N PRO A 492 -26.40 -12.50 -0.70
CA PRO A 492 -26.43 -11.14 -0.17
C PRO A 492 -26.71 -11.10 1.33
N GLN A 493 -25.88 -10.41 2.09
CA GLN A 493 -26.10 -10.12 3.51
C GLN A 493 -25.88 -8.63 3.80
N GLY A 494 -26.66 -8.06 4.71
CA GLY A 494 -26.44 -6.69 5.14
C GLY A 494 -25.24 -6.59 6.08
N MET A 495 -24.42 -5.57 5.88
CA MET A 495 -23.16 -5.40 6.61
C MET A 495 -22.96 -3.93 6.99
N VAL A 496 -22.48 -3.68 8.21
CA VAL A 496 -21.92 -2.39 8.64
C VAL A 496 -20.58 -2.66 9.28
N ALA A 497 -19.50 -2.16 8.71
CA ALA A 497 -18.15 -2.35 9.24
C ALA A 497 -17.32 -1.09 9.07
N GLY A 498 -16.23 -1.00 9.81
CA GLY A 498 -15.18 -0.05 9.53
C GLY A 498 -14.11 -0.01 10.59
N ILE A 499 -13.15 0.89 10.39
CA ILE A 499 -12.06 1.15 11.32
C ILE A 499 -12.32 2.46 12.03
N ILE A 500 -11.99 2.48 13.31
CA ILE A 500 -12.14 3.61 14.22
C ILE A 500 -10.76 4.24 14.40
N THR A 501 -10.71 5.57 14.35
CA THR A 501 -9.47 6.33 14.49
C THR A 501 -9.73 7.51 15.42
N ALA A 502 -8.69 8.16 15.94
CA ALA A 502 -8.83 9.42 16.65
C ALA A 502 -8.04 10.49 15.92
N ALA A 503 -8.47 11.74 16.02
CA ALA A 503 -7.69 12.85 15.50
C ALA A 503 -6.31 12.90 16.15
N ALA A 504 -5.26 12.76 15.32
CA ALA A 504 -3.90 13.08 15.71
C ALA A 504 -3.73 14.59 15.95
N GLY A 505 -2.71 14.96 16.73
CA GLY A 505 -2.28 16.36 16.83
C GLY A 505 -1.88 16.90 15.45
N ALA A 506 -2.12 18.20 15.21
CA ALA A 506 -1.86 18.88 13.93
C ALA A 506 -0.38 18.86 13.45
N ALA A 507 0.55 18.33 14.26
CA ALA A 507 1.95 18.18 13.93
C ALA A 507 2.27 16.88 13.16
N ASP A 508 1.42 15.86 13.26
CA ASP A 508 1.72 14.48 12.83
C ASP A 508 0.96 14.01 11.59
N SER A 509 -0.05 14.76 11.16
CA SER A 509 -0.85 14.41 9.98
C SER A 509 -0.14 14.80 8.69
N TYR A 510 0.57 13.88 8.05
CA TYR A 510 1.14 14.08 6.71
C TYR A 510 0.52 13.11 5.71
N TRP A 511 -0.15 13.65 4.68
CA TRP A 511 -0.81 12.89 3.60
C TRP A 511 -1.77 11.80 4.10
N GLY A 512 -2.43 12.03 5.23
CA GLY A 512 -3.54 11.18 5.68
C GLY A 512 -3.18 9.92 6.46
N TYR A 513 -1.91 9.67 6.81
CA TYR A 513 -1.55 8.40 7.43
C TYR A 513 -2.22 8.16 8.81
N PHE A 514 -2.72 6.94 9.00
CA PHE A 514 -3.43 6.50 10.19
C PHE A 514 -2.51 6.39 11.39
N LEU A 515 -2.78 7.19 12.41
CA LEU A 515 -2.44 6.80 13.76
C LEU A 515 -3.53 5.83 14.24
N GLU A 516 -3.11 4.61 14.59
CA GLU A 516 -3.90 3.74 15.45
C GLU A 516 -4.46 4.58 16.61
N LEU A 517 -5.65 4.23 17.12
CA LEU A 517 -6.11 4.78 18.39
C LEU A 517 -5.00 4.56 19.41
N SER A 518 -4.34 5.64 19.83
CA SER A 518 -3.25 5.54 20.80
C SER A 518 -3.76 4.78 22.03
N GLY A 519 -2.89 4.11 22.80
CA GLY A 519 -3.31 3.34 23.97
C GLY A 519 -4.14 4.12 25.01
N LYS A 520 -4.21 5.46 24.87
CA LYS A 520 -5.03 6.39 25.66
C LYS A 520 -6.50 6.48 25.21
N HIS A 521 -6.85 6.07 23.98
CA HIS A 521 -8.19 6.20 23.38
C HIS A 521 -8.82 4.84 23.04
N LYS A 522 -8.99 3.98 24.06
CA LYS A 522 -9.57 2.65 23.86
C LYS A 522 -11.06 2.74 23.53
N VAL A 523 -11.47 2.09 22.45
CA VAL A 523 -12.90 1.90 22.14
C VAL A 523 -13.53 1.07 23.26
N ARG A 524 -14.67 1.51 23.78
CA ARG A 524 -15.43 0.83 24.84
C ARG A 524 -16.61 0.04 24.29
N SER A 525 -17.27 0.59 23.28
CA SER A 525 -18.37 -0.09 22.62
C SER A 525 -18.68 0.54 21.28
N VAL A 526 -19.21 -0.29 20.36
CA VAL A 526 -19.86 0.17 19.15
C VAL A 526 -21.30 -0.34 19.17
N THR A 527 -22.27 0.56 19.06
CA THR A 527 -23.70 0.23 19.09
C THR A 527 -24.35 0.61 17.77
N LEU A 528 -25.23 -0.25 17.27
CA LEU A 528 -26.01 -0.02 16.06
C LEU A 528 -27.50 -0.18 16.39
N GLU A 529 -28.30 0.83 16.06
CA GLU A 529 -29.74 0.85 16.33
C GLU A 529 -30.55 1.31 15.11
N GLY A 530 -31.52 0.51 14.69
CA GLY A 530 -32.35 0.76 13.51
C GLY A 530 -33.17 -0.47 13.14
N MET A 531 -34.24 -0.30 12.37
CA MET A 531 -35.08 -1.41 11.90
C MET A 531 -35.60 -2.35 13.01
N GLY A 532 -35.87 -1.83 14.21
CA GLY A 532 -36.31 -2.61 15.37
C GLY A 532 -35.21 -3.47 16.01
N ILE A 533 -33.96 -3.30 15.58
CA ILE A 533 -32.78 -4.00 16.09
C ILE A 533 -31.91 -3.02 16.85
N ARG A 534 -31.39 -3.45 18.00
CA ARG A 534 -30.29 -2.79 18.72
C ARG A 534 -29.24 -3.82 19.06
N ARG A 535 -28.05 -3.71 18.46
CA ARG A 535 -26.89 -4.56 18.74
C ARG A 535 -25.75 -3.73 19.28
N SER A 536 -24.99 -4.28 20.22
CA SER A 536 -23.83 -3.62 20.82
C SER A 536 -22.66 -4.58 20.87
N LEU A 537 -21.49 -4.10 20.45
CA LEU A 537 -20.23 -4.84 20.45
C LEU A 537 -19.33 -4.23 21.50
N ILE A 538 -18.70 -5.10 22.28
CA ILE A 538 -17.71 -4.77 23.29
C ILE A 538 -16.38 -5.33 22.79
N PRO A 539 -15.25 -4.61 22.97
CA PRO A 539 -13.95 -5.10 22.52
C PRO A 539 -13.64 -6.46 23.14
N SER A 540 -13.27 -7.42 22.30
CA SER A 540 -12.69 -8.68 22.77
C SER A 540 -11.18 -8.51 22.89
N ASP A 541 -10.73 -8.09 24.06
CA ASP A 541 -9.31 -7.98 24.36
C ASP A 541 -8.67 -9.38 24.26
N GLY A 542 -7.77 -9.56 23.29
CA GLY A 542 -6.96 -10.79 23.16
C GLY A 542 -7.22 -11.67 21.94
N MET A 543 -8.15 -11.33 21.04
CA MET A 543 -8.26 -12.05 19.77
C MET A 543 -6.98 -11.88 18.94
N SER A 544 -6.38 -13.01 18.53
CA SER A 544 -5.32 -13.04 17.53
C SER A 544 -5.85 -12.59 16.17
N GLU A 545 -4.96 -12.15 15.28
CA GLU A 545 -5.33 -11.76 13.90
C GLU A 545 -6.02 -12.90 13.15
N LYS A 546 -5.58 -14.15 13.38
CA LYS A 546 -6.19 -15.35 12.82
C LYS A 546 -7.62 -15.56 13.32
N GLU A 547 -7.89 -15.31 14.60
CA GLU A 547 -9.25 -15.41 15.17
C GLU A 547 -10.17 -14.30 14.65
N VAL A 548 -9.67 -13.07 14.53
CA VAL A 548 -10.42 -11.96 13.92
C VAL A 548 -10.80 -12.32 12.48
N LEU A 549 -9.85 -12.80 11.68
CA LEU A 549 -10.11 -13.21 10.31
C LEU A 549 -11.12 -14.36 10.23
N LYS A 550 -10.97 -15.43 11.03
CA LYS A 550 -11.94 -16.54 11.04
C LYS A 550 -13.34 -16.10 11.45
N THR A 551 -13.44 -15.17 12.40
CA THR A 551 -14.70 -14.58 12.85
C THR A 551 -15.36 -13.79 11.72
N PHE A 552 -14.58 -12.97 11.03
CA PHE A 552 -15.01 -12.24 9.83
C PHE A 552 -15.50 -13.17 8.72
N LEU A 553 -14.70 -14.17 8.34
CA LEU A 553 -15.02 -15.15 7.28
C LEU A 553 -16.28 -15.97 7.61
N SER A 554 -16.56 -16.17 8.90
CA SER A 554 -17.77 -16.84 9.37
C SER A 554 -19.00 -15.92 9.48
N SER A 555 -18.91 -14.66 9.01
CA SER A 555 -19.96 -13.65 9.10
C SER A 555 -20.49 -13.44 10.53
N LYS A 556 -19.58 -13.38 11.51
CA LYS A 556 -19.91 -13.11 12.91
C LYS A 556 -19.51 -11.70 13.29
N ASP A 557 -20.39 -11.02 14.02
CA ASP A 557 -20.12 -9.68 14.54
C ASP A 557 -18.87 -9.70 15.45
N TYR A 558 -18.06 -8.65 15.35
CA TYR A 558 -16.96 -8.46 16.30
C TYR A 558 -16.55 -7.00 16.42
N LEU A 559 -15.92 -6.68 17.54
CA LEU A 559 -15.13 -5.47 17.78
C LEU A 559 -13.77 -5.92 18.31
N SER A 560 -12.71 -5.64 17.57
CA SER A 560 -11.34 -6.01 17.94
C SER A 560 -10.38 -4.89 17.57
N ARG A 561 -9.52 -4.51 18.52
CA ARG A 561 -8.65 -3.33 18.42
C ARG A 561 -9.47 -2.09 18.06
N ASN A 562 -9.36 -1.62 16.83
CA ASN A 562 -10.08 -0.47 16.29
C ASN A 562 -11.01 -0.83 15.12
N GLY A 563 -11.15 -2.10 14.77
CA GLY A 563 -12.05 -2.56 13.71
C GLY A 563 -13.32 -3.19 14.27
N PHE A 564 -14.45 -2.95 13.60
CA PHE A 564 -15.72 -3.60 13.93
C PHE A 564 -16.50 -4.01 12.70
N VAL A 565 -17.40 -4.96 12.88
CA VAL A 565 -18.38 -5.38 11.87
C VAL A 565 -19.66 -5.91 12.52
N PHE A 566 -20.78 -5.59 11.88
CA PHE A 566 -22.09 -6.20 12.07
C PHE A 566 -22.49 -6.89 10.76
N PHE A 567 -22.90 -8.15 10.83
CA PHE A 567 -23.40 -8.95 9.70
C PHE A 567 -24.90 -9.23 9.82
N ASP A 568 -25.49 -9.83 8.78
CA ASP A 568 -26.89 -10.25 8.72
C ASP A 568 -27.89 -9.12 9.09
N LEU A 569 -27.56 -7.88 8.71
CA LEU A 569 -28.45 -6.73 8.93
C LEU A 569 -29.58 -6.70 7.88
N PRO A 570 -30.85 -6.51 8.29
CA PRO A 570 -31.91 -6.16 7.36
C PRO A 570 -31.63 -4.85 6.60
N ALA A 571 -32.18 -4.74 5.39
CA ALA A 571 -32.12 -3.48 4.64
C ALA A 571 -32.82 -2.35 5.42
N GLY A 572 -32.21 -1.18 5.43
CA GLY A 572 -32.76 0.01 6.10
C GLY A 572 -31.70 0.92 6.70
N ASP A 573 -32.16 1.93 7.41
CA ASP A 573 -31.30 2.94 8.03
C ASP A 573 -31.06 2.65 9.51
N TYR A 574 -29.81 2.82 9.92
CA TYR A 574 -29.33 2.59 11.27
C TYR A 574 -28.58 3.82 11.78
N THR A 575 -28.55 3.94 13.10
CA THR A 575 -27.71 4.89 13.84
C THR A 575 -26.56 4.11 14.45
N LEU A 576 -25.35 4.42 14.01
CA LEU A 576 -24.11 3.92 14.59
C LEU A 576 -23.67 4.88 15.70
N ALA A 577 -23.30 4.34 16.86
CA ALA A 577 -22.73 5.09 17.97
C ALA A 577 -21.43 4.43 18.44
N ILE A 578 -20.35 5.21 18.54
CA ILE A 578 -19.03 4.73 18.99
C ILE A 578 -18.64 5.47 20.25
N HIS A 579 -18.33 4.72 21.30
CA HIS A 579 -17.87 5.24 22.57
C HIS A 579 -16.41 4.81 22.80
N ALA A 580 -15.53 5.76 23.08
CA ALA A 580 -14.13 5.52 23.38
C ALA A 580 -13.62 6.46 24.48
N ASP A 581 -12.58 6.03 25.19
CA ASP A 581 -11.97 6.81 26.28
C ASP A 581 -11.35 8.11 25.77
N GLY A 582 -11.59 9.21 26.50
CA GLY A 582 -11.03 10.52 26.15
C GLY A 582 -11.56 11.10 24.83
N CYS A 583 -12.64 10.54 24.28
CA CYS A 583 -13.31 11.03 23.07
C CYS A 583 -14.75 11.45 23.35
N GLU A 584 -15.28 12.32 22.49
CA GLU A 584 -16.72 12.59 22.43
C GLU A 584 -17.48 11.36 21.88
N LEU A 585 -18.77 11.25 22.23
CA LEU A 585 -19.62 10.20 21.65
C LEU A 585 -19.77 10.49 20.16
N TYR A 586 -19.31 9.56 19.32
CA TYR A 586 -19.49 9.67 17.88
C TYR A 586 -20.82 9.03 17.48
N THR A 587 -21.59 9.72 16.64
CA THR A 587 -22.83 9.17 16.05
C THR A 587 -22.88 9.42 14.55
N ALA A 588 -23.28 8.43 13.77
CA ALA A 588 -23.49 8.54 12.33
C ALA A 588 -24.73 7.76 11.88
N LYS A 589 -25.37 8.22 10.79
CA LYS A 589 -26.38 7.45 10.08
C LYS A 589 -25.71 6.58 9.03
N VAL A 590 -26.11 5.32 8.96
CA VAL A 590 -25.63 4.36 7.96
C VAL A 590 -26.82 3.65 7.35
N SER A 591 -26.80 3.47 6.03
CA SER A 591 -27.84 2.73 5.30
C SER A 591 -27.28 1.38 4.89
N VAL A 592 -28.09 0.34 5.05
CA VAL A 592 -27.72 -1.04 4.73
C VAL A 592 -28.56 -1.54 3.59
N LYS A 593 -27.91 -2.17 2.61
CA LYS A 593 -28.56 -2.95 1.57
C LYS A 593 -27.81 -4.28 1.39
N PRO A 594 -28.44 -5.43 1.65
CA PRO A 594 -27.78 -6.73 1.47
C PRO A 594 -27.18 -6.89 0.06
N GLY A 595 -25.95 -7.39 -0.02
CA GLY A 595 -25.22 -7.54 -1.29
C GLY A 595 -24.53 -6.27 -1.76
N GLU A 596 -24.73 -5.13 -1.10
CA GLU A 596 -24.05 -3.87 -1.37
C GLU A 596 -23.29 -3.41 -0.12
N PHE A 597 -21.97 -3.54 -0.15
CA PHE A 597 -21.11 -2.99 0.88
C PHE A 597 -19.85 -2.39 0.26
N THR A 598 -19.65 -1.12 0.55
CA THR A 598 -18.45 -0.37 0.22
C THR A 598 -17.84 0.07 1.55
N PRO A 599 -16.59 -0.33 1.87
CA PRO A 599 -15.96 0.07 3.13
C PRO A 599 -16.04 1.59 3.30
N PRO A 600 -16.68 2.09 4.38
CA PRO A 600 -16.75 3.53 4.58
C PRO A 600 -15.35 4.07 4.92
N PRO A 601 -15.14 5.39 4.73
CA PRO A 601 -14.04 6.06 5.35
C PRO A 601 -14.01 5.77 6.87
N PRO A 602 -12.82 5.70 7.47
CA PRO A 602 -12.66 5.49 8.91
C PRO A 602 -13.49 6.43 9.77
N PHE A 603 -14.04 5.88 10.85
CA PHE A 603 -14.82 6.61 11.83
C PHE A 603 -13.89 7.36 12.79
N ARG A 604 -13.56 8.60 12.44
CA ARG A 604 -12.65 9.44 13.21
C ARG A 604 -13.35 10.07 14.41
N LEU A 605 -12.88 9.73 15.60
CA LEU A 605 -13.34 10.27 16.88
C LEU A 605 -12.67 11.62 17.17
N ILE A 606 -13.45 12.51 17.79
CA ILE A 606 -12.98 13.80 18.32
C ILE A 606 -12.50 13.54 19.75
N THR A 607 -11.23 13.84 20.03
CA THR A 607 -10.65 13.76 21.37
C THR A 607 -11.07 14.95 22.21
N LYS A 608 -11.35 14.74 23.50
CA LYS A 608 -11.72 15.78 24.47
C LYS A 608 -10.54 16.61 24.96
#